data_AF-A0A8J3T613-F1
#
_entry.id   AF-A0A8J3T613-F1
#
_cell.length_a   1.000
_cell.length_b   1.000
_cell.length_c   1.000
_cell.angle_alpha   90.00
_cell.angle_beta   90.00
_cell.angle_gamma   90.00
#
_symmetry.space_group_name_H-M   'P 1'
#
loop_
_entity.id
_entity.type
_entity.pdbx_description
1 polymer ?
#
loop_
_entity_poly.entity_id
_entity_poly.type
_entity_poly.pdbx_seq_one_letter_code
_entity_poly.pdbx_strand_id
1 'polypeptide(L)'
;MSDLLRAITGEVGPDYGLFTVTESIDGRLVGWPDPPDDRVTAGDDGLAIRADRTGGTVHVRFERWDGPAPVDGWEELWTGWLRSESGLLGVAGWEHEDRHHVEFDLGQSDATWSARVATRILRTAPEDGFPDAFAEVELYKIQLWR
;
A
#
# COMPACT_ATOMS: atom_id res chain seq x y z
N MET A 1 24.03 -3.58 -0.92
CA MET A 1 22.67 -4.10 -0.68
C MET A 1 22.06 -3.17 0.34
N SER A 2 20.81 -2.79 0.15
CA SER A 2 20.08 -1.95 1.11
C SER A 2 19.51 -2.80 2.23
N ASP A 3 19.47 -2.23 3.43
CA ASP A 3 18.99 -2.87 4.64
C ASP A 3 17.58 -2.35 5.01
N LEU A 4 16.74 -3.28 5.47
CA LEU A 4 15.41 -2.96 5.96
C LEU A 4 15.53 -2.31 7.35
N LEU A 5 15.14 -1.04 7.45
CA LEU A 5 15.21 -0.26 8.68
C LEU A 5 13.97 -0.43 9.57
N ARG A 6 12.79 -0.52 8.96
CA ARG A 6 11.51 -0.66 9.68
C ARG A 6 10.46 -1.32 8.79
N ALA A 7 9.58 -2.12 9.38
CA ALA A 7 8.39 -2.60 8.68
C ALA A 7 7.21 -2.84 9.62
N ILE A 8 6.00 -2.72 9.08
CA ILE A 8 4.75 -3.11 9.73
C ILE A 8 3.81 -3.71 8.69
N THR A 9 2.93 -4.60 9.11
CA THR A 9 1.89 -5.18 8.27
C THR A 9 0.53 -4.82 8.84
N GLY A 10 -0.40 -4.50 7.95
CA GLY A 10 -1.81 -4.25 8.24
C GLY A 10 -2.72 -4.95 7.25
N GLU A 11 -4.01 -4.84 7.54
CA GLU A 11 -5.09 -5.33 6.71
C GLU A 11 -6.01 -4.15 6.38
N VAL A 12 -6.51 -4.08 5.15
CA VAL A 12 -7.47 -3.07 4.75
C VAL A 12 -8.53 -3.72 3.87
N GLY A 13 -9.80 -3.38 4.14
CA GLY A 13 -10.90 -3.69 3.24
C GLY A 13 -10.98 -2.61 2.16
N PRO A 14 -10.70 -2.90 0.89
CA PRO A 14 -10.80 -1.91 -0.17
C PRO A 14 -12.27 -1.58 -0.47
N ASP A 15 -12.63 -0.31 -0.41
CA ASP A 15 -13.96 0.17 -0.78
C ASP A 15 -14.07 0.26 -2.30
N TYR A 16 -15.03 -0.44 -2.88
CA TYR A 16 -15.16 -0.57 -4.34
C TYR A 16 -13.88 -1.11 -5.02
N GLY A 17 -13.07 -1.89 -4.29
CA GLY A 17 -11.77 -2.37 -4.77
C GLY A 17 -10.65 -1.33 -4.67
N LEU A 18 -10.84 -0.22 -3.96
CA LEU A 18 -9.87 0.85 -3.79
C LEU A 18 -9.46 1.02 -2.33
N PHE A 19 -8.18 1.24 -2.10
CA PHE A 19 -7.65 1.65 -0.80
C PHE A 19 -6.59 2.73 -1.00
N THR A 20 -6.32 3.50 0.05
CA THR A 20 -5.33 4.58 0.02
C THR A 20 -4.17 4.34 0.94
N VAL A 21 -3.03 4.89 0.55
CA VAL A 21 -1.87 5.10 1.40
C VAL A 21 -1.59 6.58 1.40
N THR A 22 -1.72 7.24 2.55
CA THR A 22 -1.65 8.70 2.57
C THR A 22 -1.15 9.21 3.92
N GLU A 23 -0.93 10.52 4.02
CA GLU A 23 -0.36 11.13 5.22
C GLU A 23 -1.30 10.98 6.42
N SER A 24 -0.73 10.67 7.59
CA SER A 24 -1.44 10.69 8.87
C SER A 24 -1.05 11.95 9.65
N ILE A 25 -2.01 12.80 9.98
CA ILE A 25 -1.84 14.00 10.80
C ILE A 25 -2.86 13.96 11.93
N ASP A 26 -2.38 14.03 13.18
CA ASP A 26 -3.21 13.96 14.38
C ASP A 26 -4.15 12.73 14.41
N GLY A 27 -3.69 11.61 13.87
CA GLY A 27 -4.44 10.36 13.78
C GLY A 27 -5.53 10.35 12.69
N ARG A 28 -5.48 11.27 11.73
CA ARG A 28 -6.39 11.35 10.59
C ARG A 28 -5.63 11.26 9.28
N LEU A 29 -6.21 10.54 8.32
CA LEU A 29 -5.67 10.47 6.98
C LEU A 29 -6.04 11.73 6.19
N VAL A 30 -5.06 12.29 5.51
CA VAL A 30 -5.17 13.46 4.62
C VAL A 30 -4.43 13.18 3.32
N GLY A 31 -4.83 13.81 2.22
CA GLY A 31 -4.12 13.67 0.94
C GLY A 31 -4.74 12.69 -0.06
N TRP A 32 -6.06 12.55 0.00
CA TRP A 32 -6.85 11.64 -0.83
C TRP A 32 -6.63 11.94 -2.32
N PRO A 33 -5.92 11.06 -3.07
CA PRO A 33 -5.74 11.27 -4.49
C PRO A 33 -7.06 11.07 -5.23
N ASP A 34 -7.06 11.26 -6.55
CA ASP A 34 -8.17 10.81 -7.39
C ASP A 34 -8.13 9.29 -7.59
N PRO A 35 -9.27 8.63 -7.85
CA PRO A 35 -9.29 7.21 -8.11
C PRO A 35 -8.46 6.88 -9.36
N PRO A 36 -7.74 5.74 -9.38
CA PRO A 36 -6.81 5.46 -10.45
C PRO A 36 -7.50 5.08 -11.76
N ASP A 37 -6.97 5.56 -12.89
CA ASP A 37 -7.36 5.05 -14.20
C ASP A 37 -6.89 3.59 -14.37
N ASP A 38 -5.71 3.25 -13.80
CA ASP A 38 -5.11 1.91 -13.81
C ASP A 38 -5.03 1.27 -12.40
N ARG A 39 -3.84 0.84 -11.95
CA ARG A 39 -3.64 0.18 -10.65
C ARG A 39 -3.24 1.12 -9.53
N VAL A 40 -2.48 2.17 -9.83
CA VAL A 40 -2.01 3.15 -8.84
C VAL A 40 -2.09 4.55 -9.45
N THR A 41 -2.64 5.50 -8.70
CA THR A 41 -2.52 6.93 -8.95
C THR A 41 -1.84 7.57 -7.76
N ALA A 42 -0.87 8.44 -8.03
CA ALA A 42 -0.20 9.23 -7.00
C ALA A 42 -0.77 10.65 -6.99
N GLY A 43 -1.15 11.11 -5.80
CA GLY A 43 -1.31 12.53 -5.47
C GLY A 43 -0.01 13.09 -4.91
N ASP A 44 -0.05 14.33 -4.42
CA ASP A 44 1.13 14.98 -3.84
C ASP A 44 1.58 14.33 -2.52
N ASP A 45 0.61 13.86 -1.73
CA ASP A 45 0.73 13.37 -0.34
C ASP A 45 0.06 11.99 -0.14
N GLY A 46 -0.22 11.27 -1.23
CA GLY A 46 -0.91 9.99 -1.15
C GLY A 46 -0.88 9.14 -2.42
N LEU A 47 -1.30 7.90 -2.26
CA LEU A 47 -1.50 6.92 -3.32
C LEU A 47 -2.92 6.36 -3.23
N ALA A 48 -3.60 6.30 -4.36
CA ALA A 48 -4.81 5.55 -4.58
C ALA A 48 -4.45 4.23 -5.26
N ILE A 49 -4.82 3.09 -4.68
CA ILE A 49 -4.45 1.76 -5.17
C ILE A 49 -5.70 0.94 -5.44
N ARG A 50 -5.81 0.42 -6.66
CA ARG A 50 -6.84 -0.52 -7.08
C ARG A 50 -6.38 -1.95 -6.85
N ALA A 51 -7.13 -2.67 -6.01
CA ALA A 51 -7.02 -4.11 -5.85
C ALA A 51 -7.38 -4.83 -7.15
N ASP A 52 -6.78 -5.99 -7.41
CA ASP A 52 -7.07 -6.77 -8.62
C ASP A 52 -8.51 -7.28 -8.59
N ARG A 53 -8.96 -7.65 -7.39
CA ARG A 53 -10.26 -8.24 -7.14
C ARG A 53 -11.05 -7.42 -6.13
N THR A 54 -12.34 -7.31 -6.41
CA THR A 54 -13.31 -6.64 -5.55
C THR A 54 -13.85 -7.64 -4.51
N GLY A 55 -13.90 -7.24 -3.23
CA GLY A 55 -14.71 -7.94 -2.22
C GLY A 55 -13.96 -8.73 -1.14
N GLY A 56 -12.64 -8.54 -0.97
CA GLY A 56 -11.86 -9.16 0.10
C GLY A 56 -10.89 -8.19 0.77
N THR A 57 -10.41 -8.54 1.98
CA THR A 57 -9.33 -7.82 2.66
C THR A 57 -8.01 -8.03 1.92
N VAL A 58 -7.25 -6.96 1.74
CA VAL A 58 -5.87 -7.03 1.24
C VAL A 58 -4.90 -6.83 2.40
N HIS A 59 -3.71 -7.41 2.29
CA HIS A 59 -2.66 -7.24 3.29
C HIS A 59 -1.62 -6.27 2.77
N VAL A 60 -1.34 -5.22 3.56
CA VAL A 60 -0.41 -4.17 3.19
C VAL A 60 0.77 -4.20 4.14
N ARG A 61 1.99 -4.23 3.59
CA ARG A 61 3.23 -4.15 4.34
C ARG A 61 3.97 -2.87 3.99
N PHE A 62 4.13 -1.99 4.96
CA PHE A 62 5.03 -0.85 4.85
C PHE A 62 6.46 -1.28 5.18
N GLU A 63 7.42 -0.79 4.39
CA GLU A 63 8.84 -1.06 4.56
C GLU A 63 9.65 0.22 4.36
N ARG A 64 10.48 0.60 5.32
CA ARG A 64 11.45 1.69 5.20
C ARG A 64 12.85 1.10 5.07
N TRP A 65 13.58 1.54 4.06
CA TRP A 65 14.91 1.07 3.71
C TRP A 65 15.94 2.21 3.72
N ASP A 66 17.22 1.87 3.85
CA ASP A 66 18.35 2.83 3.74
C ASP A 66 18.83 3.08 2.29
N GLY A 67 18.09 2.55 1.32
CA GLY A 67 18.29 2.70 -0.11
C GLY A 67 17.28 1.86 -0.90
N PRO A 68 17.42 1.77 -2.23
CA PRO A 68 16.44 1.07 -3.08
C PRO A 68 16.18 -0.36 -2.62
N ALA A 69 14.92 -0.64 -2.30
CA ALA A 69 14.49 -1.95 -1.83
C ALA A 69 14.55 -3.02 -2.95
N PRO A 70 14.87 -4.28 -2.64
CA PRO A 70 14.73 -5.39 -3.58
C PRO A 70 13.25 -5.71 -3.85
N VAL A 71 12.94 -6.15 -5.08
CA VAL A 71 11.57 -6.45 -5.56
C VAL A 71 11.41 -7.88 -6.10
N ASP A 72 12.36 -8.77 -5.85
CA ASP A 72 12.43 -10.07 -6.53
C ASP A 72 11.15 -10.93 -6.36
N GLY A 73 10.55 -11.28 -7.50
CA GLY A 73 9.34 -12.09 -7.60
C GLY A 73 8.04 -11.38 -7.19
N TRP A 74 8.05 -10.06 -6.99
CA TRP A 74 6.84 -9.25 -6.84
C TRP A 74 6.58 -8.48 -8.14
N GLU A 75 5.31 -8.26 -8.47
CA GLU A 75 4.93 -7.39 -9.58
C GLU A 75 5.04 -5.93 -9.12
N GLU A 76 5.80 -5.12 -9.83
CA GLU A 76 5.86 -3.68 -9.56
C GLU A 76 4.65 -2.99 -10.22
N LEU A 77 3.82 -2.33 -9.42
CA LEU A 77 2.67 -1.57 -9.91
C LEU A 77 3.01 -0.10 -10.15
N TRP A 78 3.90 0.45 -9.34
CA TRP A 78 4.26 1.87 -9.39
C TRP A 78 5.59 2.13 -8.67
N THR A 79 6.39 3.04 -9.21
CA THR A 79 7.56 3.64 -8.54
C THR A 79 7.57 5.14 -8.79
N GLY A 80 7.83 5.92 -7.75
CA GLY A 80 7.88 7.38 -7.85
C GLY A 80 8.32 8.03 -6.54
N TRP A 81 7.80 9.22 -6.28
CA TRP A 81 8.10 9.99 -5.08
C TRP A 81 6.83 10.30 -4.31
N LEU A 82 6.95 10.36 -2.98
CA LEU A 82 5.89 10.80 -2.07
C LEU A 82 6.43 11.88 -1.15
N ARG A 83 5.71 13.00 -1.02
CA ARG A 83 5.96 14.00 0.01
C ARG A 83 5.23 13.55 1.28
N SER A 84 5.88 13.68 2.43
CA SER A 84 5.24 13.52 3.73
C SER A 84 5.65 14.69 4.61
N GLU A 85 4.67 15.45 5.08
CA GLU A 85 4.91 16.60 5.96
C GLU A 85 5.06 16.15 7.41
N SER A 86 4.24 15.20 7.87
CA SER A 86 4.24 14.67 9.23
C SER A 86 5.30 13.59 9.47
N GLY A 87 5.76 12.91 8.43
CA GLY A 87 6.59 11.70 8.55
C GLY A 87 5.80 10.45 8.93
N LEU A 88 4.46 10.50 8.93
CA LEU A 88 3.58 9.38 9.22
C LEU A 88 2.71 9.08 8.00
N LEU A 89 2.61 7.81 7.63
CA LEU A 89 1.67 7.32 6.63
C LEU A 89 0.65 6.41 7.29
N GLY A 90 -0.56 6.35 6.74
CA GLY A 90 -1.50 5.30 7.08
C GLY A 90 -2.21 4.73 5.87
N VAL A 91 -3.04 3.71 6.14
CA VAL A 91 -3.78 2.96 5.12
C VAL A 91 -5.24 2.81 5.53
N ALA A 92 -6.15 3.05 4.60
CA ALA A 92 -7.60 2.90 4.78
C ALA A 92 -8.30 2.53 3.46
N GLY A 93 -9.55 2.07 3.57
CA GLY A 93 -10.45 2.01 2.43
C GLY A 93 -10.72 3.41 1.86
N TRP A 94 -11.12 3.49 0.58
CA TRP A 94 -11.27 4.75 -0.13
C TRP A 94 -12.25 5.74 0.51
N GLU A 95 -13.38 5.29 1.04
CA GLU A 95 -14.43 6.18 1.57
C GLU A 95 -14.42 6.28 3.11
N HIS A 96 -13.56 5.52 3.78
CA HIS A 96 -13.54 5.42 5.23
C HIS A 96 -12.44 6.29 5.87
N GLU A 97 -12.68 7.60 5.88
CA GLU A 97 -11.79 8.64 6.43
C GLU A 97 -11.45 8.45 7.93
N ASP A 98 -12.34 7.80 8.71
CA ASP A 98 -12.28 7.81 10.17
C ASP A 98 -11.59 6.61 10.83
N ARG A 99 -11.12 5.62 10.05
CA ARG A 99 -10.47 4.40 10.61
C ARG A 99 -9.34 3.92 9.71
N HIS A 100 -8.15 4.49 9.89
CA HIS A 100 -6.95 3.85 9.33
C HIS A 100 -6.60 2.62 10.16
N HIS A 101 -6.17 1.56 9.47
CA HIS A 101 -5.89 0.28 10.11
C HIS A 101 -4.47 0.21 10.67
N VAL A 102 -3.55 0.96 10.07
CA VAL A 102 -2.13 1.01 10.44
C VAL A 102 -1.58 2.40 10.20
N GLU A 103 -0.73 2.87 11.13
CA GLU A 103 0.13 4.04 10.97
C GLU A 103 1.60 3.60 10.91
N PHE A 104 2.37 4.22 10.03
CA PHE A 104 3.75 3.90 9.75
C PHE A 104 4.64 5.14 9.81
N ASP A 105 5.59 5.10 10.74
CA ASP A 105 6.59 6.15 10.95
C ASP A 105 7.77 6.03 9.97
N LEU A 106 7.90 7.04 9.11
CA LEU A 106 9.00 7.23 8.16
C LEU A 106 10.27 7.71 8.86
N GLY A 107 10.17 8.22 10.10
CA GLY A 107 11.25 8.71 10.94
C GLY A 107 11.80 10.08 10.56
N GLN A 108 11.22 10.73 9.55
CA GLN A 108 11.51 12.11 9.21
C GLN A 108 10.27 12.79 8.61
N SER A 109 9.92 13.94 9.19
CA SER A 109 8.91 14.89 8.72
C SER A 109 9.46 15.83 7.65
N ASP A 110 8.57 16.47 6.88
CA ASP A 110 8.86 17.40 5.78
C ASP A 110 9.96 16.89 4.84
N ALA A 111 9.72 15.70 4.29
CA ALA A 111 10.66 15.03 3.40
C ALA A 111 9.96 14.39 2.20
N THR A 112 10.69 14.33 1.09
CA THR A 112 10.31 13.54 -0.08
C THR A 112 11.02 12.19 -0.04
N TRP A 113 10.24 11.14 -0.19
CA TRP A 113 10.68 9.75 -0.17
C TRP A 113 10.57 9.16 -1.57
N SER A 114 11.56 8.36 -1.97
CA SER A 114 11.36 7.43 -3.09
C SER A 114 10.45 6.32 -2.59
N ALA A 115 9.45 5.97 -3.40
CA ALA A 115 8.44 4.99 -3.02
C ALA A 115 8.16 4.01 -4.17
N ARG A 116 7.84 2.78 -3.80
CA ARG A 116 7.39 1.72 -4.70
C ARG A 116 6.18 1.01 -4.13
N VAL A 117 5.20 0.73 -4.99
CA VAL A 117 4.12 -0.21 -4.75
C VAL A 117 4.40 -1.49 -5.54
N ALA A 118 4.48 -2.61 -4.83
CA ALA A 118 4.59 -3.93 -5.44
C ALA A 118 3.51 -4.86 -4.91
N THR A 119 3.02 -5.77 -5.74
CA THR A 119 1.96 -6.71 -5.40
C THR A 119 2.34 -8.16 -5.65
N ARG A 120 1.65 -9.06 -4.94
CA ARG A 120 1.68 -10.50 -5.18
C ARG A 120 0.33 -11.09 -4.80
N ILE A 121 -0.22 -11.90 -5.70
CA ILE A 121 -1.44 -12.65 -5.44
C ILE A 121 -1.07 -14.08 -5.06
N LEU A 122 -1.51 -14.51 -3.88
CA LEU A 122 -1.43 -15.90 -3.45
C LEU A 122 -2.77 -16.58 -3.77
N ARG A 123 -2.72 -17.75 -4.39
CA ARG A 123 -3.92 -18.52 -4.76
C ARG A 123 -3.82 -19.93 -4.21
N THR A 124 -4.93 -20.47 -3.72
CA THR A 124 -5.02 -21.91 -3.45
C THR A 124 -5.02 -22.69 -4.75
N ALA A 125 -4.63 -23.97 -4.68
CA ALA A 125 -4.81 -24.87 -5.80
C ALA A 125 -6.32 -25.02 -6.11
N PRO A 126 -6.70 -25.17 -7.39
CA PRO A 126 -8.05 -25.58 -7.75
C PRO A 126 -8.43 -26.89 -7.04
N GLU A 127 -9.68 -26.98 -6.60
CA GLU A 127 -10.25 -28.19 -5.98
C GLU A 127 -11.09 -28.93 -7.03
N ASP A 128 -11.07 -30.27 -7.01
CA ASP A 128 -11.82 -31.06 -7.99
C ASP A 128 -13.31 -30.73 -7.94
N GLY A 129 -13.88 -30.34 -9.09
CA GLY A 129 -15.27 -29.91 -9.22
C GLY A 129 -15.52 -28.42 -8.98
N PHE A 130 -14.49 -27.63 -8.66
CA PHE A 130 -14.56 -26.17 -8.52
C PHE A 130 -13.57 -25.49 -9.49
N PRO A 131 -14.07 -24.74 -10.50
CA PRO A 131 -13.24 -24.25 -11.61
C PRO A 131 -12.24 -23.15 -11.22
N ASP A 132 -12.47 -22.46 -10.09
CA ASP A 132 -11.65 -21.34 -9.62
C ASP A 132 -10.97 -21.68 -8.28
N ALA A 133 -9.84 -21.02 -8.00
CA ALA A 133 -9.23 -21.07 -6.68
C ALA A 133 -10.24 -20.56 -5.64
N PHE A 134 -10.54 -21.39 -4.64
CA PHE A 134 -11.55 -21.05 -3.63
C PHE A 134 -11.08 -19.97 -2.65
N ALA A 135 -9.78 -19.69 -2.58
CA ALA A 135 -9.21 -18.61 -1.79
C ALA A 135 -8.03 -17.95 -2.52
N GLU A 136 -8.12 -16.62 -2.63
CA GLU A 136 -7.05 -15.76 -3.12
C GLU A 136 -6.78 -14.66 -2.09
N VAL A 137 -5.52 -14.28 -1.93
CA VAL A 137 -5.09 -13.22 -1.02
C VAL A 137 -4.16 -12.29 -1.78
N GLU A 138 -4.51 -11.02 -1.83
CA GLU A 138 -3.65 -9.98 -2.40
C GLU A 138 -2.75 -9.39 -1.32
N LEU A 139 -1.45 -9.35 -1.62
CA LEU A 139 -0.43 -8.78 -0.78
C LEU A 139 0.16 -7.55 -1.47
N TYR A 140 0.35 -6.48 -0.71
CA TYR A 140 0.97 -5.24 -1.17
C TYR A 140 2.17 -4.90 -0.31
N LYS A 141 3.24 -4.45 -0.96
CA LYS A 141 4.38 -3.81 -0.32
C LYS A 141 4.44 -2.35 -0.71
N ILE A 142 4.51 -1.48 0.29
CA ILE A 142 4.80 -0.06 0.16
C ILE A 142 6.23 0.14 0.66
N GLN A 143 7.16 0.24 -0.27
CA GLN A 143 8.59 0.34 0.04
C GLN A 143 9.02 1.79 -0.09
N LEU A 144 9.64 2.34 0.96
CA LEU A 144 10.09 3.73 1.02
C LEU A 144 11.58 3.79 1.32
N TRP A 145 12.31 4.65 0.62
CA TRP A 145 13.73 4.89 0.86
C TRP A 145 14.14 6.32 0.49
N ARG A 146 15.34 6.70 0.91
CA ARG A 146 15.95 7.99 0.63
C ARG A 146 17.40 7.83 0.24
#